data_AF-A0A2P6RU62-F1
#
_entry.id   AF-A0A2P6RU62-F1
#
_cell.length_a   1.000
_cell.length_b   1.000
_cell.length_c   1.000
_cell.angle_alpha   90.00
_cell.angle_beta   90.00
_cell.angle_gamma   90.00
#
_symmetry.space_group_name_H-M   'P 1'
#
loop_
_entity.id
_entity.type
_entity.pdbx_description
1 polymer ?
#
loop_
_entity_poly.entity_id
_entity_poly.type
_entity_poly.pdbx_seq_one_letter_code
_entity_poly.pdbx_strand_id
1 'polypeptide(L)'
;MGLLFAYVMIFALICGSAMGQASSFCAQAWNEFSNCMRFITGLFSQPSTQCCDSVRRLNKMAKSSENGPRDICQCIEDMSRTYGIPFVASIIQDLPIICNAHLSFPISNRMNCTMLS
;
A
#
# COMPACT_ATOMS: atom_id res chain seq x y z
N MET A 1 -15.57 13.26 -38.50
CA MET A 1 -14.19 13.02 -38.03
C MET A 1 -13.87 13.75 -36.72
N GLY A 2 -14.19 15.04 -36.57
CA GLY A 2 -13.92 15.78 -35.31
C GLY A 2 -14.58 15.23 -34.04
N LEU A 3 -15.81 14.69 -34.14
CA LEU A 3 -16.52 14.08 -33.00
C LEU A 3 -15.84 12.81 -32.48
N LEU A 4 -15.23 12.01 -33.37
CA LEU A 4 -14.47 10.81 -32.99
C LEU A 4 -13.18 11.19 -32.27
N PHE A 5 -12.46 12.21 -32.76
CA PHE A 5 -11.26 12.72 -32.10
C PHE A 5 -11.57 13.31 -30.71
N ALA A 6 -12.68 14.04 -30.57
CA ALA A 6 -13.11 14.56 -29.28
C ALA A 6 -13.45 13.43 -28.28
N TYR A 7 -14.13 12.37 -28.74
CA TYR A 7 -14.47 11.23 -27.89
C TYR A 7 -13.24 10.47 -27.41
N VAL A 8 -12.26 10.24 -28.30
CA VAL A 8 -10.99 9.59 -27.96
C VAL A 8 -10.18 10.41 -26.94
N MET A 9 -10.14 11.74 -27.10
CA MET A 9 -9.45 12.64 -26.16
C MET A 9 -10.09 12.63 -24.77
N ILE A 10 -11.42 12.67 -24.70
CA ILE A 10 -12.15 12.62 -23.42
C ILE A 10 -11.91 11.27 -22.72
N PHE A 11 -11.97 10.16 -23.47
CA PHE A 11 -11.72 8.83 -22.91
C PHE A 11 -10.28 8.69 -22.39
N ALA A 12 -9.29 9.22 -23.13
CA ALA A 12 -7.89 9.22 -22.72
C ALA A 12 -7.63 10.02 -21.44
N LEU A 13 -8.29 11.17 -21.26
CA LEU A 13 -8.18 11.98 -20.03
C LEU A 13 -8.76 11.26 -18.80
N ILE A 14 -9.90 10.58 -18.97
CA ILE A 14 -10.55 9.81 -17.89
C ILE A 14 -9.68 8.61 -17.50
N CYS A 15 -9.16 7.84 -18.46
CA CYS A 15 -8.28 6.71 -18.17
C CYS A 15 -6.92 7.15 -17.60
N GLY A 16 -6.33 8.24 -18.11
CA GLY A 16 -5.03 8.73 -17.66
C GLY A 16 -5.05 9.29 -16.23
N SER A 17 -6.16 9.92 -15.82
CA SER A 17 -6.31 10.44 -14.46
C SER A 17 -6.43 9.33 -13.40
N ALA A 18 -7.09 8.22 -13.71
CA ALA A 18 -7.17 7.06 -12.83
C ALA A 18 -5.78 6.43 -12.56
N MET A 19 -4.96 6.30 -13.61
CA MET A 19 -3.60 5.76 -13.51
C MET A 19 -2.68 6.66 -12.68
N GLY A 20 -2.76 7.98 -12.86
CA GLY A 20 -1.96 8.94 -12.09
C GLY A 20 -2.36 9.01 -10.61
N GLN A 21 -3.65 8.86 -10.31
CA GLN A 21 -4.12 8.81 -8.91
C GLN A 21 -3.66 7.54 -8.21
N ALA A 22 -3.81 6.38 -8.85
CA ALA A 22 -3.33 5.10 -8.31
C ALA A 22 -1.81 5.13 -8.06
N SER A 23 -1.01 5.69 -8.99
CA SER A 23 0.44 5.78 -8.80
C SER A 23 0.80 6.70 -7.62
N SER A 24 0.11 7.83 -7.46
CA SER A 24 0.35 8.75 -6.34
C SER A 24 -0.07 8.16 -5.00
N PHE A 25 -1.15 7.37 -4.97
CA PHE A 25 -1.62 6.67 -3.79
C PHE A 25 -0.63 5.58 -3.35
N CYS A 26 -0.16 4.75 -4.28
CA CYS A 26 0.87 3.75 -3.99
C CYS A 26 2.18 4.36 -3.54
N ALA A 27 2.60 5.49 -4.12
CA ALA A 27 3.80 6.19 -3.68
C ALA A 27 3.67 6.69 -2.22
N GLN A 28 2.50 7.20 -1.84
CA GLN A 28 2.21 7.59 -0.45
C GLN A 28 2.18 6.38 0.48
N ALA A 29 1.50 5.30 0.09
CA ALA A 29 1.45 4.07 0.87
C ALA A 29 2.86 3.50 1.09
N TRP A 30 3.70 3.51 0.06
CA TRP A 30 5.08 3.07 0.17
C TRP A 30 5.92 3.96 1.07
N ASN A 31 5.77 5.28 0.95
CA ASN A 31 6.49 6.22 1.80
C ASN A 31 6.20 5.96 3.28
N GLU A 32 4.92 5.79 3.64
CA GLU A 32 4.53 5.44 5.00
C GLU A 32 5.09 4.08 5.41
N PHE A 33 4.94 3.05 4.56
CA PHE A 33 5.40 1.70 4.87
C PHE A 33 6.92 1.61 5.03
N SER A 34 7.69 2.43 4.30
CA SER A 34 9.15 2.45 4.35
C SER A 34 9.71 2.78 5.73
N ASN A 35 8.94 3.49 6.58
CA ASN A 35 9.34 3.79 7.96
C ASN A 35 9.50 2.52 8.83
N CYS A 36 8.93 1.39 8.40
CA CYS A 36 8.98 0.11 9.10
C CYS A 36 10.11 -0.81 8.61
N MET A 37 10.88 -0.43 7.59
CA MET A 37 11.84 -1.32 6.91
C MET A 37 12.82 -2.00 7.87
N ARG A 38 13.38 -1.26 8.83
CA ARG A 38 14.36 -1.79 9.79
C ARG A 38 13.77 -2.89 10.67
N PHE A 39 12.48 -2.80 11.00
CA PHE A 39 11.81 -3.83 11.77
C PHE A 39 11.42 -5.03 10.90
N ILE A 40 10.73 -4.80 9.78
CA ILE A 40 10.21 -5.90 8.95
C ILE A 40 11.32 -6.72 8.25
N THR A 41 12.52 -6.16 8.10
CA THR A 41 13.70 -6.89 7.59
C THR A 41 14.51 -7.57 8.70
N GLY A 42 14.07 -7.46 9.96
CA GLY A 42 14.72 -8.07 11.12
C GLY A 42 15.99 -7.36 11.59
N LEU A 43 16.30 -6.19 11.06
CA LEU A 43 17.43 -5.39 11.56
C LEU A 43 17.20 -4.96 13.02
N PHE A 44 15.95 -4.74 13.41
CA PHE A 44 15.52 -4.43 14.77
C PHE A 44 14.44 -5.37 15.29
N SER A 45 14.50 -5.66 16.59
CA SER A 45 13.52 -6.50 17.29
C SER A 45 12.23 -5.76 17.68
N GLN A 46 12.19 -4.43 17.58
CA GLN A 46 11.00 -3.62 17.84
C GLN A 46 10.81 -2.55 16.77
N PRO A 47 9.55 -2.23 16.39
CA PRO A 47 9.25 -1.11 15.51
C PRO A 47 9.53 0.21 16.22
N SER A 48 9.94 1.22 15.46
CA SER A 48 10.02 2.59 15.98
C SER A 48 8.62 3.17 16.19
N THR A 49 8.51 4.20 17.03
CA THR A 49 7.27 4.99 17.17
C THR A 49 6.77 5.48 15.81
N GLN A 50 7.69 5.97 14.97
CA GLN A 50 7.39 6.43 13.61
C GLN A 50 6.80 5.31 12.74
N CYS A 51 7.35 4.09 12.81
CA CYS A 51 6.78 2.96 12.09
C CYS A 51 5.34 2.68 12.55
N CYS A 52 5.09 2.65 13.87
CA CYS A 52 3.72 2.43 14.37
C CYS A 52 2.74 3.54 13.98
N ASP A 53 3.20 4.80 13.96
CA ASP A 53 2.40 5.91 13.43
C ASP A 53 2.07 5.73 11.96
N SER A 54 3.04 5.29 11.15
CA SER A 54 2.84 5.00 9.73
C SER A 54 1.87 3.84 9.51
N VAL A 55 1.95 2.76 10.28
CA VAL A 55 0.99 1.64 10.22
C VAL A 55 -0.44 2.13 10.47
N ARG A 56 -0.63 3.03 11.46
CA ARG A 56 -1.94 3.64 11.71
C ARG A 56 -2.40 4.55 10.57
N ARG A 57 -1.50 5.34 9.97
CA ARG A 57 -1.81 6.18 8.80
C ARG A 57 -2.19 5.35 7.58
N LEU A 58 -1.46 4.27 7.30
CA LEU A 58 -1.81 3.33 6.24
C LEU A 58 -3.21 2.75 6.42
N ASN A 59 -3.59 2.37 7.63
CA ASN A 59 -4.95 1.90 7.88
C ASN A 59 -6.03 2.97 7.68
N LYS A 60 -5.72 4.24 7.99
CA LYS A 60 -6.63 5.35 7.70
C LYS A 60 -6.78 5.57 6.19
N MET A 61 -5.66 5.49 5.45
CA MET A 61 -5.66 5.55 3.98
C MET A 61 -6.44 4.37 3.38
N ALA A 62 -6.28 3.16 3.91
CA ALA A 62 -7.04 2.00 3.46
C ALA A 62 -8.55 2.21 3.62
N LYS A 63 -8.98 2.95 4.66
CA LYS A 63 -10.38 3.18 4.97
C LYS A 63 -10.98 4.40 4.26
N SER A 64 -10.22 5.14 3.45
CA SER A 64 -10.75 6.32 2.75
C SER A 64 -11.66 5.98 1.57
N SER A 65 -11.60 4.75 1.07
CA SER A 65 -12.41 4.23 -0.02
C SER A 65 -12.71 2.76 0.22
N GLU A 66 -13.76 2.24 -0.43
CA GLU A 66 -14.11 0.82 -0.43
C GLU A 66 -12.91 -0.03 -0.89
N ASN A 67 -12.36 0.26 -2.07
CA ASN A 67 -11.19 -0.48 -2.57
C ASN A 67 -9.87 -0.19 -1.85
N GLY A 68 -9.83 0.76 -0.91
CA GLY A 68 -8.59 1.21 -0.27
C GLY A 68 -7.75 0.12 0.40
N PRO A 69 -8.33 -0.88 1.11
CA PRO A 69 -7.54 -1.97 1.69
C PRO A 69 -6.90 -2.85 0.60
N ARG A 70 -7.62 -3.10 -0.49
CA ARG A 70 -7.11 -3.83 -1.66
C ARG A 70 -5.99 -3.06 -2.34
N ASP A 71 -6.19 -1.76 -2.57
CA ASP A 71 -5.23 -0.91 -3.25
C ASP A 71 -3.92 -0.85 -2.45
N ILE A 72 -3.97 -0.60 -1.14
CA ILE A 72 -2.76 -0.59 -0.29
C ILE A 72 -2.06 -1.94 -0.28
N CYS A 73 -2.81 -3.03 -0.18
CA CYS A 73 -2.27 -4.38 -0.24
C CYS A 73 -1.46 -4.59 -1.54
N GLN A 74 -2.05 -4.23 -2.68
CA GLN A 74 -1.39 -4.34 -3.99
C GLN A 74 -0.17 -3.43 -4.10
N CYS A 75 -0.26 -2.17 -3.66
CA CYS A 75 0.85 -1.24 -3.67
C CYS A 75 2.07 -1.78 -2.89
N ILE A 76 1.85 -2.29 -1.67
CA ILE A 76 2.95 -2.81 -0.84
C ILE A 76 3.51 -4.10 -1.45
N GLU A 77 2.65 -5.00 -1.94
CA GLU A 77 3.09 -6.24 -2.59
C GLU A 77 3.96 -5.94 -3.83
N ASP A 78 3.49 -5.10 -4.75
CA ASP A 78 4.19 -4.77 -5.99
C ASP A 78 5.52 -4.09 -5.73
N MET A 79 5.58 -3.14 -4.79
CA MET A 79 6.83 -2.48 -4.44
C MET A 79 7.80 -3.43 -3.74
N SER A 80 7.32 -4.30 -2.84
CA SER A 80 8.17 -5.30 -2.20
C SER A 80 8.84 -6.23 -3.20
N ARG A 81 8.09 -6.65 -4.23
CA ARG A 81 8.58 -7.48 -5.34
C ARG A 81 9.57 -6.71 -6.21
N THR A 82 9.24 -5.48 -6.57
CA THR A 82 10.07 -4.60 -7.42
C THR A 82 11.43 -4.32 -6.78
N TYR A 83 11.46 -4.02 -5.48
CA TYR A 83 12.70 -3.75 -4.76
C TYR A 83 13.38 -5.00 -4.19
N GLY A 84 12.76 -6.18 -4.33
CA GLY A 84 13.30 -7.44 -3.81
C GLY A 84 13.50 -7.43 -2.29
N ILE A 85 12.63 -6.76 -1.54
CA ILE A 85 12.80 -6.58 -0.09
C ILE A 85 12.28 -7.82 0.65
N PRO A 86 13.15 -8.57 1.36
CA PRO A 86 12.72 -9.75 2.10
C PRO A 86 12.12 -9.34 3.44
N PHE A 87 10.80 -9.47 3.62
CA PHE A 87 10.22 -9.32 4.94
C PHE A 87 10.37 -10.63 5.72
N VAL A 88 10.70 -10.49 6.99
CA VAL A 88 10.76 -11.61 7.93
C VAL A 88 9.34 -11.90 8.39
N ALA A 89 8.77 -12.99 7.87
CA ALA A 89 7.37 -13.35 8.09
C ALA A 89 6.97 -13.46 9.57
N SER A 90 7.87 -13.95 10.43
CA SER A 90 7.60 -14.04 11.87
C SER A 90 7.49 -12.68 12.54
N ILE A 91 8.24 -11.68 12.08
CA ILE A 91 8.29 -10.34 12.68
C ILE A 91 7.14 -9.47 12.17
N ILE A 92 6.80 -9.59 10.88
CA ILE A 92 5.77 -8.74 10.27
C ILE A 92 4.37 -9.05 10.79
N GLN A 93 4.11 -10.29 11.20
CA GLN A 93 2.84 -10.69 11.83
C GLN A 93 2.65 -10.06 13.21
N ASP A 94 3.74 -9.76 13.91
CA ASP A 94 3.70 -9.09 15.22
C ASP A 94 3.52 -7.58 15.11
N LEU A 95 3.78 -6.98 13.92
CA LEU A 95 3.74 -5.53 13.72
C LEU A 95 2.42 -4.89 14.17
N PRO A 96 1.22 -5.40 13.79
CA PRO A 96 -0.04 -4.80 14.21
C PRO A 96 -0.27 -4.93 15.72
N ILE A 97 0.20 -6.04 16.32
CA ILE A 97 0.06 -6.32 17.75
C ILE A 97 0.94 -5.36 18.54
N ILE A 98 2.22 -5.26 18.21
CA ILE A 98 3.19 -4.38 18.90
C ILE A 98 2.78 -2.91 18.76
N CYS A 99 2.30 -2.50 17.58
CA CYS A 99 1.87 -1.13 17.35
C CYS A 99 0.45 -0.80 17.86
N ASN A 100 -0.23 -1.77 18.47
CA ASN A 100 -1.63 -1.67 18.90
C ASN A 100 -2.51 -1.08 17.78
N ALA A 101 -2.37 -1.64 16.57
CA ALA A 101 -3.03 -1.17 15.36
C ALA A 101 -3.87 -2.30 14.75
N HIS A 102 -5.12 -1.99 14.43
CA HIS A 102 -5.99 -2.89 13.66
C HIS A 102 -5.86 -2.53 12.19
N LEU A 103 -5.33 -3.43 11.37
CA LEU A 103 -5.21 -3.25 9.91
C LEU A 103 -6.39 -3.89 9.17
N SER A 104 -6.96 -3.18 8.18
CA SER A 104 -7.98 -3.72 7.28
C SER A 104 -7.41 -4.54 6.11
N PHE A 105 -6.09 -4.72 6.06
CA PHE A 105 -5.37 -5.43 5.00
C PHE A 105 -4.22 -6.25 5.61
N PRO A 106 -3.82 -7.37 4.98
CA PRO A 106 -2.69 -8.18 5.44
C PRO A 106 -1.36 -7.49 5.10
N ILE A 107 -0.29 -7.82 5.82
CA ILE A 107 1.08 -7.44 5.45
C ILE A 107 1.96 -8.69 5.41
N SER A 108 2.44 -9.06 4.22
CA SER A 108 3.46 -10.10 4.00
C SER A 108 4.14 -9.92 2.62
N ASN A 109 5.17 -10.70 2.30
CA ASN A 109 5.75 -10.72 0.93
C ASN A 109 4.85 -11.40 -0.12
N ARG A 110 3.80 -12.11 0.29
CA ARG A 110 2.86 -12.80 -0.59
C ARG A 110 1.45 -12.55 -0.10
N MET A 111 0.93 -11.37 -0.44
CA MET A 111 -0.39 -10.96 0.03
C MET A 111 -1.47 -11.52 -0.89
N ASN A 112 -2.57 -12.01 -0.33
CA ASN A 112 -3.77 -12.29 -1.12
C ASN A 112 -4.68 -11.05 -1.06
N CYS A 113 -4.47 -10.12 -1.99
CA CYS A 113 -5.24 -8.87 -2.04
C CYS A 113 -6.63 -9.03 -2.70
N THR A 114 -6.95 -10.20 -3.26
CA THR A 114 -8.12 -10.39 -4.13
C THR A 114 -9.46 -10.42 -3.36
N MET A 115 -9.44 -10.66 -2.06
CA MET A 115 -10.64 -10.78 -1.21
C MET A 115 -10.92 -9.53 -0.37
N LEU A 116 -10.23 -8.42 -0.62
CA LEU A 116 -10.37 -7.16 0.12
C LEU A 116 -11.34 -6.22 -0.62
N SER A 117 -12.27 -5.62 0.14
CA SER A 117 -13.33 -4.70 -0.30
C SER A 117 -13.58 -3.61 0.73
#